data_AF-A0A7X7URW3-F1
#
_entry.id   AF-A0A7X7URW3-F1
#
_cell.length_a   1.000
_cell.length_b   1.000
_cell.length_c   1.000
_cell.angle_alpha   90.00
_cell.angle_beta   90.00
_cell.angle_gamma   90.00
#
_symmetry.space_group_name_H-M   'P 1'
#
loop_
_entity.id
_entity.type
_entity.pdbx_description
1 polymer ?
#
loop_
_entity_poly.entity_id
_entity_poly.type
_entity_poly.pdbx_seq_one_letter_code
_entity_poly.pdbx_strand_id
1 'polypeptide(L)'
;MKKILKLIGLLLGSLLFIFLLLRIIWLFNAKKELNIYILDKTVTRIDRPEHKSFTWILNNRRFVMPNKKAYSHTKDYYGFFPIDIKNEVFDFKSIRINEVDAYASIFDIAYYADCYGVHSFEWYKGKTKPVYSQKVYGGLNQNDYLLMKKMIDNKKLVIAEYNMFSTPTNALVIVHSIERNKGNLHFSYICIYGREIKT
;
A
#
# COMPACT_ATOMS: atom_id res chain seq x y z
N MET A 1 -37.39 -30.95 21.94
CA MET A 1 -36.67 -30.77 20.65
C MET A 1 -37.18 -29.59 19.82
N LYS A 2 -38.47 -29.53 19.40
CA LYS A 2 -39.01 -28.42 18.57
C LYS A 2 -38.90 -27.01 19.19
N LYS A 3 -39.09 -26.87 20.51
CA LYS A 3 -38.92 -25.58 21.23
C LYS A 3 -37.46 -25.08 21.21
N ILE A 4 -36.50 -25.99 21.42
CA ILE A 4 -35.07 -25.70 21.38
C ILE A 4 -34.67 -25.27 19.95
N LEU A 5 -35.15 -25.97 18.91
CA LEU A 5 -34.90 -25.57 17.52
C LEU A 5 -35.43 -24.17 17.20
N LYS A 6 -36.62 -23.80 17.69
CA LYS A 6 -37.18 -22.44 17.52
C LYS A 6 -36.33 -21.38 18.23
N LEU A 7 -35.86 -21.67 19.45
CA LEU A 7 -34.96 -20.78 20.20
C LEU A 7 -33.62 -20.57 19.48
N ILE A 8 -33.00 -21.64 18.98
CA ILE A 8 -31.75 -21.55 18.20
C ILE A 8 -31.97 -20.74 16.92
N GLY A 9 -33.07 -20.99 16.20
CA GLY A 9 -33.41 -20.24 15.00
C GLY A 9 -33.60 -18.75 15.27
N LEU A 10 -34.27 -18.40 16.39
CA LEU A 10 -34.45 -17.01 16.79
C LEU A 10 -33.13 -16.33 17.19
N LEU A 11 -32.23 -17.06 17.85
CA LEU A 11 -30.89 -16.59 18.21
C LEU A 11 -30.03 -16.31 16.97
N LEU A 12 -29.99 -17.25 16.01
CA LEU A 12 -29.27 -17.09 14.75
C LEU A 12 -29.87 -15.96 13.91
N GLY A 13 -31.20 -15.86 13.87
CA GLY A 13 -31.89 -14.77 13.18
C GLY A 13 -31.57 -13.40 13.78
N SER A 14 -31.56 -13.29 15.10
CA SER A 14 -31.18 -12.07 15.82
C SER A 14 -29.72 -11.68 15.55
N LEU A 15 -28.79 -12.64 15.60
CA LEU A 15 -27.38 -12.40 15.29
C LEU A 15 -27.18 -11.87 13.86
N LEU A 16 -27.87 -12.47 12.90
CA LEU A 16 -27.82 -12.04 11.50
C LEU A 16 -28.44 -10.66 11.32
N PHE A 17 -29.53 -10.36 12.03
CA PHE A 17 -30.16 -9.05 12.02
C PHE A 17 -29.24 -7.96 12.59
N ILE A 18 -28.55 -8.22 13.71
CA ILE A 18 -27.56 -7.31 14.28
C ILE A 18 -26.44 -7.03 13.27
N PHE A 19 -25.93 -8.06 12.60
CA PHE A 19 -24.90 -7.90 11.57
C PHE A 19 -25.37 -7.01 10.40
N LEU A 20 -26.62 -7.21 9.94
CA LEU A 20 -27.23 -6.38 8.90
C LEU A 20 -27.40 -4.93 9.36
N LEU A 21 -27.86 -4.69 10.58
CA LEU A 21 -27.98 -3.33 11.14
C LEU A 21 -26.62 -2.62 11.19
N LEU A 22 -25.57 -3.28 11.67
CA LEU A 22 -24.22 -2.72 11.68
C LEU A 22 -23.74 -2.37 10.27
N ARG A 23 -24.06 -3.22 9.27
CA ARG A 23 -23.72 -2.94 7.87
C ARG A 23 -24.49 -1.74 7.31
N ILE A 24 -25.75 -1.57 7.67
CA ILE A 24 -26.56 -0.43 7.25
C ILE A 24 -26.03 0.86 7.88
N ILE A 25 -25.76 0.86 9.19
CA ILE A 25 -25.15 2.00 9.89
C ILE A 25 -23.83 2.41 9.21
N TRP A 26 -23.01 1.42 8.83
CA TRP A 26 -21.77 1.68 8.12
C TRP A 26 -21.96 2.36 6.76
N LEU A 27 -23.06 2.07 6.03
CA LEU A 27 -23.33 2.69 4.72
C LEU A 27 -23.61 4.19 4.85
N PHE A 28 -24.20 4.62 5.96
CA PHE A 28 -24.50 6.02 6.26
C PHE A 28 -23.29 6.83 6.76
N ASN A 29 -22.17 6.17 7.07
CA ASN A 29 -20.95 6.90 7.43
C ASN A 29 -20.47 7.78 6.26
N ALA A 30 -20.16 9.03 6.58
CA ALA A 30 -19.65 10.01 5.63
C ALA A 30 -18.35 9.51 4.99
N LYS A 31 -18.22 9.76 3.68
CA LYS A 31 -16.99 9.50 2.94
C LYS A 31 -16.00 10.62 3.23
N LYS A 32 -14.75 10.26 3.49
CA LYS A 32 -13.66 11.19 3.76
C LYS A 32 -12.71 11.19 2.57
N GLU A 33 -12.52 12.33 1.93
CA GLU A 33 -11.53 12.46 0.88
C GLU A 33 -10.14 12.43 1.52
N LEU A 34 -9.29 11.53 1.04
CA LEU A 34 -7.92 11.38 1.50
C LEU A 34 -7.12 10.79 0.34
N ASN A 35 -6.22 11.55 -0.24
CA ASN A 35 -5.45 11.14 -1.40
C ASN A 35 -4.12 10.51 -0.98
N ILE A 36 -3.98 9.21 -1.19
CA ILE A 36 -2.84 8.42 -0.69
C ILE A 36 -2.00 7.96 -1.88
N TYR A 37 -0.72 8.29 -1.84
CA TYR A 37 0.29 7.75 -2.75
C TYR A 37 0.75 6.39 -2.22
N ILE A 38 0.39 5.29 -2.90
CA ILE A 38 0.78 3.93 -2.49
C ILE A 38 1.90 3.46 -3.41
N LEU A 39 3.08 3.14 -2.86
CA LEU A 39 4.21 2.58 -3.59
C LEU A 39 4.47 1.13 -3.16
N ASP A 40 4.42 0.22 -4.13
CA ASP A 40 4.76 -1.20 -3.98
C ASP A 40 5.41 -1.71 -5.27
N LYS A 41 6.64 -2.20 -5.16
CA LYS A 41 7.45 -2.65 -6.31
C LYS A 41 7.61 -4.16 -6.40
N THR A 42 6.88 -4.93 -5.61
CA THR A 42 7.13 -6.37 -5.37
C THR A 42 5.94 -7.24 -5.78
N VAL A 43 4.89 -6.61 -6.30
CA VAL A 43 3.69 -7.26 -6.80
C VAL A 43 3.99 -8.24 -7.96
N THR A 44 4.04 -9.54 -7.69
CA THR A 44 4.23 -10.58 -8.72
C THR A 44 2.94 -11.29 -9.12
N ARG A 45 1.84 -11.07 -8.40
CA ARG A 45 0.55 -11.75 -8.60
C ARG A 45 -0.54 -10.82 -9.10
N ILE A 46 -1.39 -11.30 -10.01
CA ILE A 46 -2.54 -10.54 -10.54
C ILE A 46 -3.58 -10.24 -9.45
N ASP A 47 -3.77 -11.11 -8.47
CA ASP A 47 -4.75 -10.94 -7.40
C ASP A 47 -4.26 -10.08 -6.22
N ARG A 48 -2.97 -9.71 -6.21
CA ARG A 48 -2.35 -8.72 -5.31
C ARG A 48 -2.81 -8.85 -3.85
N PRO A 49 -2.64 -10.03 -3.23
CA PRO A 49 -3.21 -10.31 -1.91
C PRO A 49 -2.68 -9.36 -0.83
N GLU A 50 -1.42 -8.94 -0.93
CA GLU A 50 -0.75 -8.03 0.02
C GLU A 50 -1.44 -6.66 0.09
N HIS A 51 -1.95 -6.15 -1.03
CA HIS A 51 -2.66 -4.87 -1.07
C HIS A 51 -4.09 -4.92 -0.50
N LYS A 52 -4.67 -6.13 -0.34
CA LYS A 52 -6.08 -6.29 0.04
C LYS A 52 -6.35 -5.78 1.45
N SER A 53 -5.47 -6.08 2.40
CA SER A 53 -5.62 -5.70 3.80
C SER A 53 -5.65 -4.18 3.95
N PHE A 54 -4.64 -3.49 3.39
CA PHE A 54 -4.54 -2.03 3.45
C PHE A 54 -5.73 -1.36 2.76
N THR A 55 -6.04 -1.78 1.53
CA THR A 55 -7.18 -1.23 0.79
C THR A 55 -8.52 -1.49 1.49
N TRP A 56 -8.68 -2.66 2.13
CA TRP A 56 -9.86 -2.96 2.92
C TRP A 56 -9.99 -2.01 4.10
N ILE A 57 -8.91 -1.70 4.82
CA ILE A 57 -8.92 -0.72 5.91
C ILE A 57 -9.36 0.66 5.39
N LEU A 58 -8.78 1.12 4.27
CA LEU A 58 -9.12 2.40 3.67
C LEU A 58 -10.62 2.49 3.35
N ASN A 59 -11.14 1.48 2.65
CA ASN A 59 -12.53 1.44 2.24
C ASN A 59 -13.47 1.27 3.44
N ASN A 60 -13.11 0.44 4.42
CA ASN A 60 -13.89 0.24 5.64
C ASN A 60 -13.95 1.51 6.50
N ARG A 61 -12.89 2.32 6.50
CA ARG A 61 -12.86 3.65 7.13
C ARG A 61 -13.50 4.76 6.28
N ARG A 62 -14.05 4.41 5.11
CA ARG A 62 -14.74 5.31 4.17
C ARG A 62 -13.81 6.37 3.58
N PHE A 63 -12.51 6.10 3.49
CA PHE A 63 -11.58 6.93 2.75
C PHE A 63 -11.78 6.73 1.24
N VAL A 64 -11.82 7.84 0.50
CA VAL A 64 -12.02 7.87 -0.94
C VAL A 64 -11.02 8.81 -1.60
N MET A 65 -10.74 8.55 -2.87
CA MET A 65 -9.96 9.45 -3.73
C MET A 65 -10.70 10.79 -3.94
N PRO A 66 -10.03 11.85 -4.41
CA PRO A 66 -10.66 13.15 -4.70
C PRO A 66 -11.85 13.09 -5.66
N ASN A 67 -11.91 12.07 -6.52
CA ASN A 67 -13.03 11.81 -7.42
C ASN A 67 -14.19 11.01 -6.75
N LYS A 68 -14.17 10.86 -5.43
CA LYS A 68 -15.13 10.12 -4.59
C LYS A 68 -15.21 8.62 -4.86
N LYS A 69 -14.28 8.06 -5.62
CA LYS A 69 -14.17 6.61 -5.85
C LYS A 69 -13.44 5.93 -4.69
N ALA A 70 -13.85 4.71 -4.38
CA ALA A 70 -13.18 3.84 -3.42
C ALA A 70 -11.82 3.38 -3.96
N TYR A 71 -10.90 3.06 -3.07
CA TYR A 71 -9.59 2.55 -3.42
C TYR A 71 -9.67 1.11 -3.95
N SER A 72 -8.88 0.84 -4.99
CA SER A 72 -8.74 -0.45 -5.65
C SER A 72 -7.32 -0.98 -5.49
N HIS A 73 -7.19 -2.09 -4.76
CA HIS A 73 -5.92 -2.80 -4.53
C HIS A 73 -5.22 -3.21 -5.82
N THR A 74 -5.94 -3.28 -6.95
CA THR A 74 -5.39 -3.68 -8.26
C THR A 74 -4.94 -2.53 -9.15
N LYS A 75 -5.35 -1.29 -8.88
CA LYS A 75 -5.15 -0.16 -9.78
C LYS A 75 -4.47 1.03 -9.11
N ASP A 76 -4.77 1.25 -7.85
CA ASP A 76 -4.46 2.51 -7.17
C ASP A 76 -3.14 2.41 -6.39
N TYR A 77 -2.08 2.04 -7.10
CA TYR A 77 -0.71 2.02 -6.57
C TYR A 77 0.32 2.39 -7.64
N TYR A 78 1.57 2.55 -7.23
CA TYR A 78 2.73 2.80 -8.08
C TYR A 78 3.73 1.67 -7.87
N GLY A 79 4.43 1.28 -8.93
CA GLY A 79 5.42 0.22 -8.94
C GLY A 79 5.15 -0.82 -10.02
N PHE A 80 5.25 -2.12 -9.71
CA PHE A 80 5.20 -3.18 -10.72
C PHE A 80 3.76 -3.68 -10.96
N PHE A 81 3.36 -3.81 -12.23
CA PHE A 81 2.02 -4.23 -12.64
C PHE A 81 2.08 -5.52 -13.48
N PRO A 82 1.74 -6.68 -12.90
CA PRO A 82 1.56 -7.89 -13.69
C PRO A 82 0.30 -7.76 -14.57
N ILE A 83 0.46 -7.88 -15.89
CA ILE A 83 -0.64 -7.88 -16.87
C ILE A 83 -0.99 -9.33 -17.25
N ASP A 84 0.02 -10.10 -17.69
CA ASP A 84 -0.14 -11.50 -18.04
C ASP A 84 1.06 -12.31 -17.56
N ILE A 85 0.83 -13.17 -16.57
CA ILE A 85 1.87 -14.02 -15.98
C ILE A 85 2.31 -15.13 -16.96
N LYS A 86 1.43 -15.62 -17.84
CA LYS A 86 1.76 -16.73 -18.75
C LYS A 86 2.69 -16.28 -19.88
N ASN A 87 2.45 -15.08 -20.39
CA ASN A 87 3.24 -14.45 -21.44
C ASN A 87 4.29 -13.47 -20.88
N GLU A 88 4.47 -13.45 -19.55
CA GLU A 88 5.48 -12.64 -18.85
C GLU A 88 5.38 -11.14 -19.14
N VAL A 89 4.16 -10.67 -19.46
CA VAL A 89 3.85 -9.28 -19.78
C VAL A 89 3.57 -8.50 -18.50
N PHE A 90 4.33 -7.43 -18.31
CA PHE A 90 4.17 -6.50 -17.19
C PHE A 90 4.24 -5.06 -17.66
N ASP A 91 3.76 -4.17 -16.81
CA ASP A 91 3.94 -2.73 -16.90
C ASP A 91 4.46 -2.21 -15.56
N PHE A 92 4.87 -0.96 -15.49
CA PHE A 92 5.21 -0.32 -14.23
C PHE A 92 4.81 1.14 -14.23
N LYS A 93 4.32 1.60 -13.07
CA LYS A 93 3.95 2.99 -12.84
C LYS A 93 4.98 3.61 -11.91
N SER A 94 5.74 4.58 -12.42
CA SER A 94 6.75 5.29 -11.63
C SER A 94 6.63 6.79 -11.85
N ILE A 95 7.07 7.56 -10.86
CA ILE A 95 7.09 9.02 -10.94
C ILE A 95 8.37 9.50 -11.61
N ARG A 96 8.26 10.61 -12.35
CA ARG A 96 9.41 11.31 -12.93
C ARG A 96 9.90 12.40 -12.00
N ILE A 97 11.16 12.77 -12.13
CA ILE A 97 11.79 13.78 -11.26
C ILE A 97 11.08 15.15 -11.33
N ASN A 98 10.57 15.54 -12.50
CA ASN A 98 9.84 16.78 -12.71
C ASN A 98 8.40 16.75 -12.17
N GLU A 99 7.89 15.58 -11.79
CA GLU A 99 6.54 15.41 -11.24
C GLU A 99 6.53 15.44 -9.71
N VAL A 100 7.70 15.36 -9.06
CA VAL A 100 7.85 15.26 -7.60
C VAL A 100 7.10 16.36 -6.88
N ASP A 101 7.25 17.62 -7.31
CA ASP A 101 6.59 18.75 -6.65
C ASP A 101 5.07 18.71 -6.81
N ALA A 102 4.59 18.34 -8.01
CA ALA A 102 3.15 18.21 -8.27
C ALA A 102 2.53 17.10 -7.41
N TYR A 103 3.19 15.95 -7.34
CA TYR A 103 2.74 14.81 -6.54
C TYR A 103 2.77 15.15 -5.05
N ALA A 104 3.85 15.78 -4.57
CA ALA A 104 3.96 16.20 -3.18
C ALA A 104 2.92 17.26 -2.80
N SER A 105 2.37 18.00 -3.76
CA SER A 105 1.26 18.93 -3.55
C SER A 105 -0.10 18.22 -3.49
N ILE A 106 -0.34 17.27 -4.40
CA ILE A 106 -1.65 16.64 -4.62
C ILE A 106 -1.96 15.50 -3.63
N PHE A 107 -0.96 14.75 -3.18
CA PHE A 107 -1.16 13.64 -2.23
C PHE A 107 -1.09 14.13 -0.79
N ASP A 108 -1.99 13.65 0.07
CA ASP A 108 -2.04 13.98 1.50
C ASP A 108 -1.13 13.07 2.33
N ILE A 109 -1.04 11.80 1.90
CA ILE A 109 -0.25 10.76 2.56
C ILE A 109 0.59 10.05 1.49
N ALA A 110 1.80 9.63 1.86
CA ALA A 110 2.54 8.64 1.10
C ALA A 110 2.73 7.36 1.93
N TYR A 111 2.33 6.22 1.37
CA TYR A 111 2.47 4.89 1.92
C TYR A 111 3.47 4.09 1.07
N TYR A 112 4.59 3.73 1.68
CA TYR A 112 5.63 2.94 1.05
C TYR A 112 5.59 1.55 1.67
N ALA A 113 5.16 0.57 0.87
CA ALA A 113 5.16 -0.83 1.24
C ALA A 113 6.53 -1.44 0.89
N ASP A 114 6.52 -2.58 0.23
CA ASP A 114 7.72 -3.28 -0.19
C ASP A 114 8.31 -2.68 -1.47
N CYS A 115 9.54 -2.17 -1.35
CA CYS A 115 10.24 -1.49 -2.44
C CYS A 115 11.41 -2.31 -3.02
N TYR A 116 11.64 -3.54 -2.58
CA TYR A 116 12.82 -4.33 -2.98
C TYR A 116 12.81 -4.63 -4.49
N GLY A 117 11.69 -5.12 -5.02
CA GLY A 117 11.52 -5.36 -6.45
C GLY A 117 10.98 -6.71 -6.85
N VAL A 118 10.91 -6.94 -8.15
CA VAL A 118 10.65 -8.25 -8.75
C VAL A 118 11.93 -8.76 -9.36
N HIS A 119 12.32 -9.98 -9.01
CA HIS A 119 13.50 -10.64 -9.56
C HIS A 119 13.16 -11.57 -10.73
N SER A 120 14.12 -11.81 -11.62
CA SER A 120 13.91 -12.57 -12.85
C SER A 120 13.43 -13.99 -12.59
N PHE A 121 13.87 -14.62 -11.49
CA PHE A 121 13.41 -15.96 -11.12
C PHE A 121 11.96 -15.98 -10.65
N GLU A 122 11.46 -14.89 -10.08
CA GLU A 122 10.09 -14.75 -9.60
C GLU A 122 9.12 -14.50 -10.75
N TRP A 123 9.57 -13.74 -11.75
CA TRP A 123 8.76 -13.36 -12.91
C TRP A 123 8.84 -14.35 -14.06
N TYR A 124 10.04 -14.65 -14.57
CA TYR A 124 10.28 -15.49 -15.76
C TYR A 124 10.34 -17.00 -15.45
N LYS A 125 9.77 -17.40 -14.30
CA LYS A 125 9.62 -18.79 -13.78
C LYS A 125 10.55 -19.83 -14.41
N GLY A 126 11.86 -19.71 -14.14
CA GLY A 126 12.85 -20.71 -14.53
C GLY A 126 12.62 -22.06 -13.81
N LYS A 127 13.06 -23.16 -14.43
CA LYS A 127 12.93 -24.52 -13.85
C LYS A 127 13.76 -24.74 -12.59
N THR A 128 14.77 -23.91 -12.34
CA THR A 128 15.66 -23.97 -11.17
C THR A 128 15.84 -22.57 -10.59
N LYS A 129 15.81 -22.45 -9.25
CA LYS A 129 16.12 -21.18 -8.57
C LYS A 129 17.63 -20.94 -8.68
N PRO A 130 18.10 -19.91 -9.40
CA PRO A 130 19.53 -19.62 -9.46
C PRO A 130 20.02 -19.07 -8.12
N VAL A 131 21.32 -19.25 -7.83
CA VAL A 131 21.97 -18.68 -6.63
C VAL A 131 21.91 -17.15 -6.63
N TYR A 132 21.92 -16.53 -7.82
CA TYR A 132 21.73 -15.10 -8.03
C TYR A 132 20.70 -14.87 -9.14
N SER A 133 19.75 -13.96 -8.91
CA SER A 133 18.78 -13.55 -9.93
C SER A 133 18.82 -12.05 -10.15
N GLN A 134 18.88 -11.67 -11.42
CA GLN A 134 18.86 -10.28 -11.85
C GLN A 134 17.51 -9.63 -11.51
N LYS A 135 17.56 -8.36 -11.12
CA LYS A 135 16.37 -7.56 -10.84
C LYS A 135 15.68 -7.17 -12.15
N VAL A 136 14.38 -7.42 -12.25
CA VAL A 136 13.54 -6.95 -13.38
C VAL A 136 13.15 -5.49 -13.16
N TYR A 137 12.66 -5.19 -11.96
CA TYR A 137 12.25 -3.85 -11.54
C TYR A 137 12.31 -3.76 -10.02
N GLY A 138 12.55 -2.59 -9.45
CA GLY A 138 12.56 -2.41 -8.00
C GLY A 138 13.76 -1.67 -7.43
N GLY A 139 13.81 -1.63 -6.11
CA GLY A 139 14.61 -0.72 -5.32
C GLY A 139 13.93 0.64 -5.23
N LEU A 140 14.02 1.28 -4.07
CA LEU A 140 13.62 2.68 -3.93
C LEU A 140 14.54 3.52 -4.83
N ASN A 141 13.99 4.15 -5.86
CA ASN A 141 14.77 4.94 -6.80
C ASN A 141 14.91 6.39 -6.27
N GLN A 142 15.74 7.20 -6.94
CA GLN A 142 15.97 8.58 -6.52
C GLN A 142 14.70 9.43 -6.55
N ASN A 143 13.81 9.22 -7.52
CA ASN A 143 12.56 9.98 -7.63
C ASN A 143 11.62 9.65 -6.45
N ASP A 144 11.49 8.36 -6.10
CA ASP A 144 10.66 7.92 -4.97
C ASP A 144 11.17 8.50 -3.65
N TYR A 145 12.49 8.54 -3.47
CA TYR A 145 13.13 9.17 -2.33
C TYR A 145 12.89 10.69 -2.30
N LEU A 146 13.01 11.36 -3.45
CA LEU A 146 12.76 12.80 -3.55
C LEU A 146 11.30 13.13 -3.22
N LEU A 147 10.34 12.32 -3.67
CA LEU A 147 8.94 12.47 -3.28
C LEU A 147 8.76 12.29 -1.77
N MET A 148 9.32 11.21 -1.20
CA MET A 148 9.25 10.97 0.24
C MET A 148 9.78 12.16 1.04
N LYS A 149 10.97 12.65 0.65
CA LYS A 149 11.60 13.81 1.27
C LYS A 149 10.72 15.04 1.13
N LYS A 150 10.19 15.33 -0.07
CA LYS A 150 9.33 16.49 -0.29
C LYS A 150 8.03 16.41 0.52
N MET A 151 7.45 15.23 0.67
CA MET A 151 6.28 15.00 1.53
C MET A 151 6.60 15.33 2.99
N ILE A 152 7.75 14.87 3.50
CA ILE A 152 8.23 15.17 4.86
C ILE A 152 8.49 16.68 5.03
N ASP A 153 9.18 17.31 4.06
CA ASP A 153 9.48 18.74 4.06
C ASP A 153 8.17 19.58 4.06
N ASN A 154 7.14 19.10 3.36
CA ASN A 154 5.79 19.68 3.34
C ASN A 154 4.96 19.34 4.60
N LYS A 155 5.55 18.68 5.61
CA LYS A 155 4.90 18.25 6.86
C LYS A 155 3.71 17.30 6.66
N LYS A 156 3.72 16.55 5.55
CA LYS A 156 2.71 15.53 5.24
C LYS A 156 3.09 14.18 5.87
N LEU A 157 2.09 13.31 6.00
CA LEU A 157 2.29 12.00 6.59
C LEU A 157 2.92 11.05 5.57
N VAL A 158 4.01 10.43 5.98
CA VAL A 158 4.69 9.34 5.27
C VAL A 158 4.69 8.13 6.18
N ILE A 159 4.19 7.01 5.67
CA ILE A 159 4.20 5.71 6.35
C ILE A 159 5.05 4.79 5.50
N ALA A 160 6.01 4.12 6.12
CA ALA A 160 6.92 3.19 5.45
C ALA A 160 6.95 1.85 6.19
N GLU A 161 6.80 0.76 5.47
CA GLU A 161 7.04 -0.59 6.00
C GLU A 161 8.54 -0.83 6.20
N TYR A 162 8.89 -1.70 7.16
CA TYR A 162 10.28 -1.98 7.54
C TYR A 162 11.20 -2.33 6.36
N ASN A 163 10.68 -3.05 5.36
CA ASN A 163 11.45 -3.54 4.22
C ASN A 163 11.61 -2.51 3.09
N MET A 164 11.13 -1.28 3.24
CA MET A 164 11.22 -0.24 2.21
C MET A 164 12.67 0.05 1.77
N PHE A 165 13.64 -0.01 2.70
CA PHE A 165 15.06 0.23 2.42
C PHE A 165 15.87 -1.05 2.17
N SER A 166 15.23 -2.22 2.11
CA SER A 166 15.93 -3.48 1.90
C SER A 166 16.69 -3.47 0.56
N THR A 167 17.76 -4.27 0.49
CA THR A 167 18.45 -4.57 -0.78
C THR A 167 17.41 -4.97 -1.82
N PRO A 168 17.42 -4.38 -3.03
CA PRO A 168 18.52 -3.72 -3.74
C PRO A 168 18.40 -2.18 -3.83
N THR A 169 17.90 -1.52 -2.80
CA THR A 169 17.88 -0.05 -2.72
C THR A 169 19.29 0.54 -2.78
N ASN A 170 19.49 1.65 -3.51
CA ASN A 170 20.80 2.26 -3.66
C ASN A 170 21.35 2.71 -2.28
N ALA A 171 22.59 2.33 -1.96
CA ALA A 171 23.23 2.62 -0.68
C ALA A 171 23.24 4.12 -0.32
N LEU A 172 23.35 5.01 -1.31
CA LEU A 172 23.28 6.46 -1.10
C LEU A 172 21.91 6.91 -0.58
N VAL A 173 20.84 6.27 -1.06
CA VAL A 173 19.47 6.53 -0.59
C VAL A 173 19.30 6.03 0.84
N ILE A 174 19.86 4.86 1.17
CA ILE A 174 19.82 4.28 2.52
C ILE A 174 20.58 5.17 3.52
N VAL A 175 21.84 5.49 3.24
CA VAL A 175 22.70 6.28 4.13
C VAL A 175 22.10 7.66 4.37
N HIS A 176 21.67 8.35 3.31
CA HIS A 176 21.08 9.69 3.42
C HIS A 176 19.72 9.71 4.14
N SER A 177 18.95 8.62 4.03
CA SER A 177 17.68 8.46 4.75
C SER A 177 17.89 8.18 6.24
N ILE A 178 18.88 7.35 6.59
CA ILE A 178 19.18 6.98 7.98
C ILE A 178 19.81 8.15 8.72
N GLU A 179 20.80 8.83 8.15
CA GLU A 179 21.54 9.91 8.82
C GLU A 179 20.66 11.11 9.15
N ARG A 180 19.74 11.49 8.27
CA ARG A 180 18.86 12.65 8.48
C ARG A 180 17.68 12.38 9.40
N ASN A 181 17.26 11.13 9.56
CA ASN A 181 16.09 10.76 10.35
C ASN A 181 16.44 10.16 11.73
N LYS A 182 17.71 10.18 12.15
CA LYS A 182 18.20 9.63 13.44
C LYS A 182 17.38 10.06 14.67
N GLY A 183 16.69 11.21 14.64
CA GLY A 183 15.85 11.69 15.75
C GLY A 183 14.37 11.26 15.72
N ASN A 184 13.87 10.72 14.60
CA ASN A 184 12.45 10.36 14.41
C ASN A 184 12.24 8.88 14.00
N LEU A 185 13.31 8.09 13.95
CA LEU A 185 13.29 6.66 13.64
C LEU A 185 12.87 5.86 14.88
N HIS A 186 11.57 5.70 15.09
CA HIS A 186 11.09 4.59 15.91
C HIS A 186 11.17 3.31 15.06
N PHE A 187 12.17 2.47 15.32
CA PHE A 187 12.30 1.14 14.73
C PHE A 187 11.17 0.23 15.24
N SER A 188 10.02 0.34 14.61
CA SER A 188 8.95 -0.65 14.64
C SER A 188 8.75 -1.21 13.23
N TYR A 189 8.02 -2.30 13.08
CA TYR A 189 7.73 -2.94 11.78
C TYR A 189 7.14 -1.97 10.73
N ILE A 190 6.65 -0.81 11.17
CA ILE A 190 6.23 0.34 10.38
C ILE A 190 6.91 1.59 10.96
N CYS A 191 7.61 2.35 10.12
CA CYS A 191 8.12 3.68 10.45
C CYS A 191 7.12 4.75 9.99
N ILE A 192 6.73 5.64 10.89
CA ILE A 192 5.80 6.74 10.59
C ILE A 192 6.57 8.06 10.70
N TYR A 193 6.57 8.84 9.62
CA TYR A 193 7.18 10.16 9.55
C TYR A 193 6.10 11.21 9.26
N GLY A 194 5.95 12.20 10.13
CA GLY A 194 5.02 13.32 9.91
C GLY A 194 4.07 13.57 11.08
N ARG A 195 3.24 14.60 10.96
CA ARG A 195 2.26 15.00 11.98
C ARG A 195 0.98 14.18 11.81
N GLU A 196 0.35 13.77 12.92
CA GLU A 196 -1.00 13.20 12.88
C GLU A 196 -1.97 14.16 12.16
N ILE A 197 -2.64 13.65 11.12
CA ILE A 197 -3.70 14.37 10.44
C ILE A 197 -4.91 14.35 11.38
N LYS A 198 -5.16 15.46 12.07
CA LYS A 198 -6.43 15.66 12.78
C LYS A 198 -7.53 15.81 11.73
N THR A 199 -8.26 14.73 11.47
CA THR A 199 -9.51 14.75 10.69
C THR A 199 -10.64 15.33 11.48
#